data_AF-A0A538D2J4-F1
#
_entry.id   AF-A0A538D2J4-F1
#
_cell.length_a   1.000
_cell.length_b   1.000
_cell.length_c   1.000
_cell.angle_alpha   90.00
_cell.angle_beta   90.00
_cell.angle_gamma   90.00
#
_symmetry.space_group_name_H-M   'P 1'
#
loop_
_entity.id
_entity.type
_entity.pdbx_description
1 polymer ?
#
loop_
_entity_poly.entity_id
_entity_poly.type
_entity_poly.pdbx_seq_one_letter_code
_entity_poly.pdbx_strand_id
1 'polypeptide(L)'
;MSRTRVVIAGAAGRDFHNFNLVYRGRDDFEVVAFTATQIPNIEGRLYPRALAGELYPNGIRIVAEEDLESVIARYGAEEVVFSYSDV
;
A
#
# COMPACT_ATOMS: atom_id res chain seq x y z
N MET A 1 16.64 -8.53 -10.53
CA MET A 1 15.32 -8.78 -11.14
C MET A 1 14.46 -7.54 -10.93
N SER A 2 13.40 -7.31 -11.71
CA SER A 2 12.45 -6.23 -11.41
C SER A 2 11.67 -6.59 -10.14
N ARG A 3 11.42 -5.61 -9.27
CA ARG A 3 10.57 -5.78 -8.09
C ARG A 3 9.12 -5.97 -8.52
N THR A 4 8.37 -6.83 -7.85
CA THR A 4 6.92 -6.94 -8.05
C THR A 4 6.23 -5.73 -7.44
N ARG A 5 5.50 -4.97 -8.25
CA ARG A 5 4.76 -3.78 -7.77
C ARG A 5 3.40 -4.19 -7.21
N VAL A 6 3.12 -3.78 -5.97
CA VAL A 6 1.97 -4.24 -5.18
C VAL A 6 1.13 -3.05 -4.72
N VAL A 7 -0.19 -3.15 -4.88
CA VAL A 7 -1.16 -2.29 -4.17
C VAL A 7 -1.78 -3.12 -3.05
N ILE A 8 -1.83 -2.56 -1.83
CA ILE A 8 -2.48 -3.23 -0.71
C ILE A 8 -3.81 -2.51 -0.44
N ALA A 9 -4.91 -3.23 -0.63
CA ALA A 9 -6.25 -2.70 -0.42
C ALA A 9 -6.75 -3.01 1.00
N GLY A 10 -7.27 -2.00 1.71
CA GLY A 10 -7.72 -2.17 3.09
C GLY A 10 -8.35 -0.93 3.71
N ALA A 11 -8.52 -0.99 5.03
CA ALA A 11 -9.15 0.06 5.83
C ALA A 11 -8.26 0.51 7.01
N ALA A 12 -6.96 0.68 6.76
CA ALA A 12 -5.98 1.25 7.70
C ALA A 12 -5.74 0.47 9.01
N GLY A 13 -5.82 -0.86 8.93
CA GLY A 13 -5.50 -1.79 10.00
C GLY A 13 -4.69 -2.97 9.48
N ARG A 14 -5.38 -3.97 8.92
CA ARG A 14 -4.77 -5.22 8.43
C ARG A 14 -3.85 -5.01 7.23
N ASP A 15 -4.13 -4.05 6.37
CA ASP A 15 -3.25 -3.59 5.29
C ASP A 15 -1.87 -3.15 5.80
N PHE A 16 -1.82 -2.24 6.78
CA PHE A 16 -0.56 -1.80 7.39
C PHE A 16 0.14 -2.93 8.13
N HIS A 17 -0.62 -3.81 8.77
CA HIS A 17 -0.06 -4.99 9.44
C HIS A 17 0.59 -5.95 8.44
N ASN A 18 -0.11 -6.28 7.35
CA ASN A 18 0.39 -7.13 6.27
C ASN A 18 1.63 -6.52 5.61
N PHE A 19 1.64 -5.20 5.37
CA PHE A 19 2.85 -4.49 4.92
C PHE A 19 4.04 -4.75 5.85
N ASN A 20 3.85 -4.52 7.16
CA ASN A 20 4.93 -4.63 8.14
C ASN A 20 5.50 -6.05 8.27
N LEU A 21 4.68 -7.09 8.12
CA LEU A 21 5.10 -8.48 8.29
C LEU A 21 5.58 -9.13 6.99
N VAL A 22 4.97 -8.79 5.85
CA VAL A 22 5.18 -9.53 4.60
C VAL A 22 6.07 -8.77 3.63
N TYR A 23 6.05 -7.43 3.62
CA TYR A 23 6.66 -6.62 2.57
C TYR A 23 7.81 -5.72 3.05
N ARG A 24 7.73 -5.20 4.30
CA ARG A 24 8.70 -4.25 4.83
C ARG A 24 10.12 -4.82 4.81
N GLY A 25 11.02 -4.12 4.14
CA GLY A 25 12.45 -4.48 4.06
C GLY A 25 12.79 -5.57 3.05
N ARG A 26 11.82 -6.06 2.26
CA ARG A 26 12.07 -7.01 1.17
C ARG A 26 12.19 -6.25 -0.14
N ASP A 27 13.33 -6.36 -0.79
CA ASP A 27 13.62 -5.71 -2.07
C ASP A 27 13.05 -6.46 -3.27
N ASP A 28 12.48 -7.64 -3.07
CA ASP A 28 11.69 -8.37 -4.08
C ASP A 28 10.39 -7.63 -4.44
N PHE A 29 9.87 -6.79 -3.54
CA PHE A 29 8.56 -6.13 -3.66
C PHE A 29 8.68 -4.61 -3.58
N GLU A 30 7.74 -3.92 -4.23
CA GLU A 30 7.53 -2.49 -4.11
C GLU A 30 6.04 -2.20 -3.88
N VAL A 31 5.68 -1.83 -2.66
CA VAL A 31 4.32 -1.43 -2.31
C VAL A 31 4.11 0.02 -2.74
N VAL A 32 3.41 0.21 -3.85
CA VAL A 32 3.29 1.51 -4.52
C VAL A 32 2.18 2.39 -3.93
N ALA A 33 1.18 1.78 -3.29
CA ALA A 33 0.10 2.46 -2.59
C ALA A 33 -0.63 1.53 -1.61
N PHE A 34 -1.21 2.14 -0.59
CA PHE A 34 -2.36 1.60 0.14
C PHE A 34 -3.64 2.23 -0.41
N THR A 35 -4.72 1.47 -0.52
CA THR A 35 -6.05 2.09 -0.61
C THR A 35 -6.66 2.21 0.78
N ALA A 36 -7.58 3.16 0.94
CA ALA A 36 -8.38 3.28 2.13
C ALA A 36 -9.84 3.50 1.76
N THR A 37 -10.71 2.91 2.57
CA THR A 37 -12.16 3.09 2.55
C THR A 37 -12.59 3.50 3.97
N GLN A 38 -13.73 4.18 4.11
CA GLN A 38 -14.45 4.37 5.38
C GLN A 38 -13.80 5.23 6.49
N ILE A 39 -12.52 5.60 6.43
CA ILE A 39 -11.90 6.48 7.43
C ILE A 39 -11.79 7.91 6.88
N PRO A 40 -12.54 8.88 7.44
CA PRO A 40 -12.46 10.27 6.99
C PRO A 40 -11.05 10.83 7.11
N ASN A 41 -10.57 11.51 6.07
CA ASN A 41 -9.29 12.24 6.03
C ASN A 41 -8.03 11.36 6.14
N ILE A 42 -8.10 10.08 5.77
CA ILE A 42 -6.89 9.25 5.68
C ILE A 42 -6.33 9.22 4.26
N GLU A 43 -7.21 9.29 3.27
CA GLU A 43 -6.88 9.50 1.86
C GLU A 43 -6.06 10.79 1.68
N GLY A 44 -5.02 10.73 0.86
CA GLY A 44 -4.07 11.82 0.67
C GLY A 44 -2.95 11.89 1.72
N ARG A 45 -3.02 11.09 2.79
CA ARG A 45 -1.91 10.93 3.74
C ARG A 45 -0.87 9.93 3.22
N LEU A 46 0.24 9.85 3.95
CA LEU A 46 1.29 8.88 3.72
C LEU A 46 1.35 7.91 4.90
N TYR A 47 1.51 6.63 4.60
CA TYR A 47 2.10 5.70 5.54
C TYR A 47 3.50 6.22 5.91
N PRO A 48 3.79 6.53 7.18
CA PRO A 48 4.95 7.32 7.55
C PRO A 48 6.27 6.66 7.16
N ARG A 49 7.22 7.44 6.60
CA ARG A 49 8.58 6.96 6.29
C ARG A 49 9.28 6.29 7.49
N ALA A 50 9.03 6.80 8.70
CA ALA A 50 9.61 6.26 9.94
C ALA A 50 9.12 4.84 10.26
N LEU A 51 7.99 4.42 9.71
CA LEU A 51 7.43 3.08 9.85
C LEU A 51 7.65 2.21 8.61
N ALA A 52 7.81 2.84 7.44
CA ALA A 52 7.96 2.17 6.15
C ALA A 52 9.36 1.54 5.94
N GLY A 53 10.38 2.01 6.65
CA GLY A 53 11.75 1.51 6.55
C GLY A 53 12.54 2.15 5.39
N GLU A 54 13.80 1.73 5.25
CA GLU A 54 14.79 2.38 4.36
C GLU A 54 14.40 2.36 2.88
N LEU A 55 13.61 1.36 2.45
CA LEU A 55 13.14 1.23 1.07
C LEU A 55 12.09 2.28 0.68
N TYR A 56 11.52 3.01 1.65
CA TYR A 56 10.45 3.99 1.43
C TYR A 56 10.77 5.33 2.13
N PRO A 57 11.82 6.06 1.69
CA PRO A 57 12.27 7.29 2.34
C PRO A 57 11.22 8.42 2.34
N ASN A 58 10.26 8.34 1.41
CA ASN A 58 9.16 9.29 1.28
C ASN A 58 7.84 8.77 1.88
N GLY A 59 7.85 7.60 2.52
CA GLY A 59 6.63 6.90 2.92
C GLY A 59 5.89 6.30 1.71
N ILE A 60 4.68 5.79 1.96
CA ILE A 60 3.83 5.14 0.95
C ILE A 60 2.49 5.87 0.89
N ARG A 61 1.98 6.15 -0.31
CA ARG A 61 0.74 6.91 -0.46
C ARG A 61 -0.47 6.10 0.00
N ILE A 62 -1.40 6.75 0.69
CA ILE A 62 -2.73 6.23 0.98
C ILE A 62 -3.71 6.98 0.08
N VAL A 63 -4.40 6.25 -0.79
CA VAL A 63 -5.32 6.80 -1.78
C VAL A 63 -6.73 6.29 -1.54
N ALA A 64 -7.73 6.95 -2.12
CA ALA A 64 -9.10 6.47 -2.04
C ALA A 64 -9.21 5.14 -2.80
N GLU A 65 -10.00 4.20 -2.31
CA GLU A 65 -10.19 2.92 -3.00
C GLU A 65 -10.86 3.06 -4.37
N GLU A 66 -11.72 4.07 -4.55
CA GLU A 66 -12.28 4.39 -5.87
C GLU A 66 -11.21 4.71 -6.93
N ASP A 67 -10.00 5.12 -6.51
CA ASP A 67 -8.88 5.38 -7.41
C ASP A 67 -8.10 4.11 -7.80
N LEU A 68 -8.47 2.93 -7.30
CA LEU A 68 -7.69 1.69 -7.44
C LEU A 68 -7.29 1.39 -8.89
N GLU A 69 -8.23 1.44 -9.84
CA GLU A 69 -7.93 1.20 -11.27
C GLU A 69 -6.90 2.21 -11.80
N SER A 70 -7.05 3.48 -11.45
CA SER A 70 -6.13 4.54 -11.87
C SER A 70 -4.74 4.35 -11.27
N VAL A 71 -4.66 3.85 -10.03
CA VAL A 71 -3.42 3.57 -9.31
C VAL A 71 -2.73 2.36 -9.94
N ILE A 72 -3.45 1.29 -10.25
CA ILE A 72 -2.91 0.11 -10.94
C ILE A 72 -2.30 0.54 -12.27
N ALA A 73 -3.02 1.32 -13.09
CA ALA A 73 -2.53 1.79 -14.38
C ALA A 73 -1.31 2.72 -14.23
N ARG A 74 -1.39 3.70 -13.32
CA ARG A 74 -0.34 4.72 -13.12
C ARG A 74 0.96 4.13 -12.61
N TYR A 75 0.90 3.16 -11.71
CA TYR A 75 2.09 2.55 -11.10
C TYR A 75 2.47 1.22 -11.76
N GLY A 76 1.69 0.74 -12.75
CA GLY A 76 1.88 -0.56 -13.36
C GLY A 76 1.89 -1.67 -12.31
N ALA A 77 0.95 -1.64 -11.36
CA ALA A 77 0.89 -2.64 -10.30
C ALA A 77 0.61 -4.03 -10.90
N GLU A 78 1.35 -5.03 -10.41
CA GLU A 78 1.28 -6.41 -10.87
C GLU A 78 0.38 -7.25 -9.95
N GLU A 79 0.30 -6.87 -8.67
CA GLU A 79 -0.52 -7.52 -7.67
C GLU A 79 -1.38 -6.52 -6.89
N VAL A 80 -2.60 -6.95 -6.56
CA VAL A 80 -3.50 -6.28 -5.61
C VAL A 80 -3.78 -7.25 -4.47
N VAL A 81 -3.46 -6.82 -3.25
CA VAL A 81 -3.59 -7.64 -2.05
C VAL A 81 -4.78 -7.14 -1.24
N PHE A 82 -5.86 -7.93 -1.21
CA PHE A 82 -6.99 -7.65 -0.33
C PHE A 82 -6.64 -7.95 1.12
N SER A 83 -6.51 -6.90 1.92
CA SER A 83 -6.18 -6.94 3.34
C SER A 83 -7.38 -6.52 4.20
N TYR A 84 -8.55 -7.05 3.85
CA TYR A 84 -9.78 -6.89 4.61
C TYR A 84 -9.91 -7.99 5.66
N SER A 85 -10.59 -7.74 6.78
CA SER A 85 -10.73 -8.73 7.87
C SER A 85 -11.80 -9.79 7.60
N ASP A 86 -12.76 -9.47 6.75
CA ASP A 86 -13.91 -10.28 6.34
C ASP A 86 -13.66 -11.06 5.04
N VAL A 87 -12.46 -10.93 4.48
CA VAL A 87 -11.91 -11.74 3.36
C VAL A 87 -10.81 -12.65 3.89
#